data_AF-A0A7J3EE17-F1
#
_entry.id   AF-A0A7J3EE17-F1
#
_cell.length_a   1.000
_cell.length_b   1.000
_cell.length_c   1.000
_cell.angle_alpha   90.00
_cell.angle_beta   90.00
_cell.angle_gamma   90.00
#
_symmetry.space_group_name_H-M   'P 1'
#
loop_
_entity.id
_entity.type
_entity.pdbx_description
1 polymer ?
#
loop_
_entity_poly.entity_id
_entity_poly.type
_entity_poly.pdbx_seq_one_letter_code
_entity_poly.pdbx_strand_id
1 'polypeptide(L)'
;ALVNFLREKYGEIHLLNEAWGSSFSSFDEILSTTYVPKTPDMEADRSDFLKQIARRYFKVTYDAIKKYDPNHLVLGCRFAYKPPNEVLEGCIGYADVVSINCYTNPYSNDLTMRLADFKRMHDVTGLPIMITEFSFKAMDSGLPNTKGAGIPVKTQSERAKYYEEYVKAIMKQPFIIGYHWFQYFDQPYEGRFDGENSNYGLVTIRDEPWEMLTQRATSVNLKAETLHLSPE
;
A
#
# COMPACT_ATOMS: atom_id res chain seq x y z
N ALA A 1 -5.87 9.10 -24.72
CA ALA A 1 -6.06 7.76 -24.13
C ALA A 1 -7.54 7.54 -23.79
N LEU A 2 -8.12 8.31 -22.87
CA LEU A 2 -9.55 8.19 -22.50
C LEU A 2 -10.50 8.27 -23.70
N VAL A 3 -10.38 9.32 -24.52
CA VAL A 3 -11.19 9.49 -25.73
C VAL A 3 -11.09 8.29 -26.67
N ASN A 4 -9.88 7.77 -26.89
CA ASN A 4 -9.68 6.62 -27.77
C ASN A 4 -10.32 5.35 -27.17
N PHE A 5 -10.15 5.12 -25.88
CA PHE A 5 -10.80 4.00 -25.17
C PHE A 5 -12.32 4.04 -25.34
N LEU A 6 -12.94 5.20 -25.13
CA LEU A 6 -14.38 5.36 -25.27
C LEU A 6 -14.84 5.25 -26.73
N ARG A 7 -14.07 5.81 -27.67
CA ARG A 7 -14.35 5.70 -29.11
C ARG A 7 -14.24 4.26 -29.61
N GLU A 8 -13.26 3.50 -29.14
CA GLU A 8 -13.12 2.07 -29.46
C GLU A 8 -14.28 1.25 -28.89
N LYS A 9 -14.74 1.57 -27.68
CA LYS A 9 -15.84 0.85 -27.01
C LYS A 9 -17.21 1.14 -27.63
N TYR A 10 -17.51 2.40 -27.89
CA TYR A 10 -18.85 2.82 -28.34
C TYR A 10 -18.96 3.08 -29.84
N GLY A 11 -17.85 3.36 -30.54
CA GLY A 11 -17.83 3.73 -31.96
C GLY A 11 -18.39 5.13 -32.21
N GLU A 12 -19.65 5.36 -31.86
CA GLU A 12 -20.39 6.60 -32.09
C GLU A 12 -20.80 7.29 -30.78
N ILE A 13 -20.77 8.62 -30.77
CA ILE A 13 -21.01 9.41 -29.55
C ILE A 13 -22.43 9.24 -28.99
N HIS A 14 -23.42 8.99 -29.85
CA HIS A 14 -24.80 8.83 -29.41
C HIS A 14 -25.00 7.57 -28.54
N LEU A 15 -24.24 6.50 -28.80
CA LEU A 15 -24.27 5.27 -28.00
C LEU A 15 -23.65 5.48 -26.61
N LEU A 16 -22.56 6.24 -26.53
CA LEU A 16 -22.02 6.68 -25.23
C LEU A 16 -23.02 7.55 -24.49
N ASN A 17 -23.66 8.50 -25.17
CA ASN A 17 -24.65 9.38 -24.56
C ASN A 17 -25.84 8.59 -23.97
N GLU A 18 -26.31 7.56 -24.68
CA GLU A 18 -27.34 6.65 -24.18
C GLU A 18 -26.88 5.91 -22.91
N ALA A 19 -25.70 5.29 -22.94
CA ALA A 19 -25.15 4.54 -21.80
C ALA A 19 -24.87 5.44 -20.58
N TRP A 20 -24.35 6.65 -20.82
CA TRP A 20 -23.94 7.58 -19.76
C TRP A 20 -25.08 8.51 -19.33
N GLY A 21 -26.25 8.47 -19.97
CA GLY A 21 -27.33 9.42 -19.74
C GLY A 21 -26.89 10.87 -19.96
N SER A 22 -26.04 11.10 -20.96
CA SER A 22 -25.40 12.39 -21.24
C SER A 22 -25.77 12.92 -22.63
N SER A 23 -25.23 14.07 -23.02
CA SER A 23 -25.56 14.74 -24.27
C SER A 23 -24.34 15.42 -24.92
N PHE A 24 -23.20 14.74 -24.89
CA PHE A 24 -21.97 15.25 -25.50
C PHE A 24 -22.12 15.34 -27.03
N SER A 25 -21.62 16.43 -27.59
CA SER A 25 -21.57 16.67 -29.04
C SER A 25 -20.48 15.87 -29.75
N SER A 26 -19.42 15.48 -29.02
CA SER A 26 -18.32 14.64 -29.50
C SER A 26 -17.61 13.95 -28.34
N PHE A 27 -16.81 12.92 -28.62
CA PHE A 27 -15.98 12.28 -27.58
C PHE A 27 -14.96 13.25 -26.96
N ASP A 28 -14.48 14.26 -27.69
CA ASP A 28 -13.46 15.20 -27.20
C ASP A 28 -14.03 16.17 -26.15
N GLU A 29 -15.34 16.42 -26.15
CA GLU A 29 -16.02 17.25 -25.14
C GLU A 29 -15.82 16.71 -23.72
N ILE A 30 -15.70 15.38 -23.59
CA ILE A 30 -15.47 14.66 -22.33
C ILE A 30 -14.18 15.13 -21.65
N LEU A 31 -13.17 15.61 -22.40
CA LEU A 31 -11.92 16.09 -21.81
C LEU A 31 -12.07 17.42 -21.04
N SER A 32 -13.11 18.18 -21.34
CA SER A 32 -13.39 19.47 -20.72
C SER A 32 -14.53 19.43 -19.68
N THR A 33 -15.21 18.29 -19.55
CA THR A 33 -16.34 18.20 -18.61
C THR A 33 -15.85 18.08 -17.16
N THR A 34 -16.57 18.74 -16.26
CA THR A 34 -16.38 18.61 -14.80
C THR A 34 -17.45 17.74 -14.16
N TYR A 35 -18.47 17.35 -14.92
CA TYR A 35 -19.59 16.53 -14.46
C TYR A 35 -19.96 15.47 -15.50
N VAL A 36 -20.13 14.25 -15.02
CA VAL A 36 -20.71 13.12 -15.78
C VAL A 36 -21.78 12.46 -14.90
N PRO A 37 -22.96 12.11 -15.46
CA PRO A 37 -23.95 11.36 -14.72
C PRO A 37 -23.40 10.01 -14.25
N LYS A 38 -23.80 9.59 -13.03
CA LYS A 38 -23.34 8.33 -12.42
C LYS A 38 -24.23 7.15 -12.80
N THR A 39 -24.20 6.79 -14.08
CA THR A 39 -24.88 5.56 -14.55
C THR A 39 -24.02 4.33 -14.29
N PRO A 40 -24.60 3.12 -14.22
CA PRO A 40 -23.83 1.88 -14.12
C PRO A 40 -22.78 1.73 -15.23
N ASP A 41 -23.11 2.08 -16.47
CA ASP A 41 -22.18 1.97 -17.60
C ASP A 41 -21.02 2.96 -17.51
N MET A 42 -21.28 4.20 -17.06
CA MET A 42 -20.20 5.18 -16.82
C MET A 42 -19.25 4.70 -15.72
N GLU A 43 -19.79 4.18 -14.62
CA GLU A 43 -19.00 3.65 -13.52
C GLU A 43 -18.15 2.44 -13.95
N ALA A 44 -18.72 1.56 -14.80
CA ALA A 44 -18.01 0.44 -15.41
C ALA A 44 -16.89 0.91 -16.36
N ASP A 45 -17.16 1.91 -17.21
CA ASP A 45 -16.14 2.50 -18.09
C ASP A 45 -15.01 3.17 -17.31
N ARG A 46 -15.34 3.84 -16.20
CA ARG A 46 -14.34 4.43 -15.30
C ARG A 46 -13.45 3.34 -14.70
N SER A 47 -14.03 2.23 -14.28
CA SER A 47 -13.33 1.05 -13.76
C SER A 47 -12.41 0.42 -14.83
N ASP A 48 -12.94 0.14 -16.03
CA ASP A 48 -12.19 -0.39 -17.17
C ASP A 48 -11.02 0.52 -17.55
N PHE A 49 -11.25 1.84 -17.61
CA PHE A 49 -10.20 2.79 -17.95
C PHE A 49 -9.15 2.91 -16.83
N LEU A 50 -9.56 2.85 -15.56
CA LEU A 50 -8.63 2.81 -14.42
C LEU A 50 -7.69 1.59 -14.51
N LYS A 51 -8.20 0.42 -14.90
CA LYS A 51 -7.39 -0.77 -15.17
C LYS A 51 -6.37 -0.53 -16.28
N GLN A 52 -6.75 0.15 -17.36
CA GLN A 52 -5.81 0.49 -18.44
C GLN A 52 -4.71 1.45 -17.97
N ILE A 53 -5.06 2.45 -17.16
CA ILE A 53 -4.08 3.37 -16.55
C ILE A 53 -3.08 2.59 -15.69
N ALA A 54 -3.59 1.76 -14.77
CA ALA A 54 -2.75 0.95 -13.90
C ALA A 54 -1.84 0.02 -14.70
N ARG A 55 -2.39 -0.70 -15.69
CA ARG A 55 -1.62 -1.59 -16.56
C ARG A 55 -0.52 -0.86 -17.31
N ARG A 56 -0.80 0.35 -17.81
CA ARG A 56 0.22 1.17 -18.49
C ARG A 56 1.33 1.58 -17.53
N TYR A 57 0.99 2.03 -16.33
CA TYR A 57 1.96 2.39 -15.30
C TYR A 57 2.89 1.21 -14.98
N PHE A 58 2.33 0.07 -14.60
CA PHE A 58 3.13 -1.11 -14.23
C PHE A 58 3.96 -1.64 -15.40
N LYS A 59 3.41 -1.67 -16.62
CA LYS A 59 4.17 -2.11 -17.79
C LYS A 59 5.40 -1.22 -18.03
N VAL A 60 5.23 0.10 -18.02
CA VAL A 60 6.32 1.03 -18.32
C VAL A 60 7.43 0.94 -17.28
N THR A 61 7.08 0.85 -16.00
CA THR A 61 8.08 0.72 -14.92
C THR A 61 8.76 -0.65 -14.97
N TYR A 62 8.01 -1.72 -15.19
CA TYR A 62 8.55 -3.07 -15.34
C TYR A 62 9.53 -3.18 -16.50
N ASP A 63 9.13 -2.75 -17.70
CA ASP A 63 9.99 -2.78 -18.89
C ASP A 63 11.29 -2.00 -18.66
N ALA A 64 11.19 -0.83 -18.00
CA ALA A 64 12.35 0.00 -17.70
C ALA A 64 13.30 -0.67 -16.71
N ILE A 65 12.77 -1.30 -15.65
CA ILE A 65 13.58 -2.06 -14.68
C ILE A 65 14.22 -3.25 -15.37
N LYS A 66 13.43 -4.12 -16.02
CA LYS A 66 13.92 -5.35 -16.65
C LYS A 66 14.89 -5.13 -17.79
N LYS A 67 14.87 -3.95 -18.44
CA LYS A 67 15.88 -3.56 -19.42
C LYS A 67 17.29 -3.49 -18.82
N TYR A 68 17.43 -3.00 -17.58
CA TYR A 68 18.73 -2.80 -16.93
C TYR A 68 19.01 -3.83 -15.83
N ASP A 69 17.96 -4.47 -15.31
CA ASP A 69 18.03 -5.45 -14.25
C ASP A 69 17.05 -6.61 -14.50
N PRO A 70 17.39 -7.51 -15.44
CA PRO A 70 16.51 -8.61 -15.80
C PRO A 70 16.32 -9.65 -14.68
N ASN A 71 17.29 -9.75 -13.77
CA ASN A 71 17.40 -10.85 -12.81
C ASN A 71 16.69 -10.57 -11.47
N HIS A 72 16.52 -9.31 -11.07
CA HIS A 72 15.91 -8.99 -9.78
C HIS A 72 14.39 -8.82 -9.85
N LEU A 73 13.73 -9.05 -8.71
CA LEU A 73 12.28 -8.95 -8.56
C LEU A 73 11.80 -7.49 -8.66
N VAL A 74 10.64 -7.29 -9.26
CA VAL A 74 9.89 -6.02 -9.27
C VAL A 74 8.89 -6.03 -8.12
N LEU A 75 9.19 -5.26 -7.07
CA LEU A 75 8.45 -5.28 -5.80
C LEU A 75 7.19 -4.41 -5.77
N GLY A 76 6.60 -4.09 -6.94
CA GLY A 76 5.39 -3.26 -7.03
C GLY A 76 5.65 -1.77 -6.78
N CYS A 77 4.69 -1.09 -6.13
CA CYS A 77 4.70 0.39 -6.00
C CYS A 77 4.37 0.93 -4.60
N ARG A 78 4.36 0.08 -3.56
CA ARG A 78 4.15 0.44 -2.15
C ARG A 78 2.84 1.21 -1.93
N PHE A 79 1.71 0.53 -2.15
CA PHE A 79 0.40 1.15 -1.95
C PHE A 79 0.27 1.75 -0.53
N ALA A 80 -0.20 3.00 -0.42
CA ALA A 80 -0.44 3.63 0.89
C ALA A 80 -1.80 3.24 1.49
N TYR A 81 -2.75 2.85 0.64
CA TYR A 81 -4.11 2.45 0.99
C TYR A 81 -4.50 1.22 0.17
N LYS A 82 -5.60 0.58 0.54
CA LYS A 82 -6.20 -0.51 -0.22
C LYS A 82 -6.45 -0.06 -1.68
N PRO A 83 -5.79 -0.66 -2.68
CA PRO A 83 -6.08 -0.36 -4.07
C PRO A 83 -7.37 -1.07 -4.52
N PRO A 84 -8.15 -0.46 -5.42
CA PRO A 84 -9.29 -1.12 -6.04
C PRO A 84 -8.83 -2.27 -6.96
N ASN A 85 -9.73 -3.21 -7.30
CA ASN A 85 -9.35 -4.44 -8.01
C ASN A 85 -8.72 -4.15 -9.38
N GLU A 86 -9.22 -3.14 -10.09
CA GLU A 86 -8.78 -2.67 -11.40
C GLU A 86 -7.29 -2.32 -11.40
N VAL A 87 -6.83 -1.71 -10.31
CA VAL A 87 -5.41 -1.34 -10.15
C VAL A 87 -4.54 -2.57 -9.90
N LEU A 88 -5.05 -3.53 -9.12
CA LEU A 88 -4.38 -4.81 -8.86
C LEU A 88 -4.29 -5.66 -10.14
N GLU A 89 -5.39 -5.80 -10.87
CA GLU A 89 -5.41 -6.49 -12.16
C GLU A 89 -4.45 -5.85 -13.17
N GLY A 90 -4.25 -4.52 -13.09
CA GLY A 90 -3.27 -3.81 -13.89
C GLY A 90 -1.83 -4.26 -13.67
N CYS A 91 -1.46 -4.70 -12.45
CA CYS A 91 -0.08 -5.11 -12.15
C CYS A 91 0.25 -6.54 -12.59
N ILE A 92 -0.76 -7.37 -12.91
CA ILE A 92 -0.56 -8.77 -13.28
C ILE A 92 0.32 -8.88 -14.54
N GLY A 93 1.43 -9.61 -14.38
CA GLY A 93 2.49 -9.78 -15.40
C GLY A 93 3.57 -8.69 -15.41
N TYR A 94 3.47 -7.69 -14.53
CA TYR A 94 4.39 -6.55 -14.45
C TYR A 94 4.85 -6.23 -13.01
N ALA A 95 4.59 -7.14 -12.08
CA ALA A 95 5.13 -7.12 -10.73
C ALA A 95 5.35 -8.57 -10.28
N ASP A 96 6.37 -8.79 -9.46
CA ASP A 96 6.66 -10.10 -8.86
C ASP A 96 6.11 -10.16 -7.41
N VAL A 97 5.93 -9.01 -6.76
CA VAL A 97 5.38 -8.86 -5.40
C VAL A 97 4.47 -7.64 -5.36
N VAL A 98 3.35 -7.73 -4.64
CA VAL A 98 2.50 -6.57 -4.34
C VAL A 98 2.93 -5.98 -2.99
N SER A 99 3.49 -4.77 -3.01
CA SER A 99 3.89 -4.06 -1.79
C SER A 99 2.83 -3.09 -1.28
N ILE A 100 2.68 -3.01 0.03
CA ILE A 100 1.74 -2.12 0.71
C ILE A 100 2.31 -1.62 2.04
N ASN A 101 2.06 -0.36 2.34
CA ASN A 101 2.37 0.25 3.64
C ASN A 101 1.16 0.07 4.57
N CYS A 102 1.39 -0.26 5.84
CA CYS A 102 0.32 -0.56 6.78
C CYS A 102 0.64 -0.05 8.18
N TYR A 103 0.09 1.11 8.52
CA TYR A 103 0.13 1.68 9.86
C TYR A 103 -1.21 1.42 10.56
N THR A 104 -1.30 0.33 11.32
CA THR A 104 -2.52 -0.09 12.02
C THR A 104 -2.22 -0.52 13.45
N ASN A 105 -3.23 -0.54 14.32
CA ASN A 105 -3.11 -1.05 15.69
C ASN A 105 -3.37 -2.57 15.71
N PRO A 106 -2.40 -3.40 16.14
CA PRO A 106 -2.54 -4.85 16.15
C PRO A 106 -3.60 -5.39 17.12
N TYR A 107 -4.10 -4.58 18.05
CA TYR A 107 -5.16 -4.95 19.00
C TYR A 107 -6.55 -4.44 18.58
N SER A 108 -6.66 -3.81 17.41
CA SER A 108 -7.91 -3.25 16.91
C SER A 108 -8.50 -4.08 15.78
N ASN A 109 -9.80 -3.90 15.52
CA ASN A 109 -10.48 -4.51 14.38
C ASN A 109 -9.91 -4.06 13.02
N ASP A 110 -9.16 -2.94 12.97
CA ASP A 110 -8.50 -2.49 11.75
C ASP A 110 -7.48 -3.53 11.26
N LEU A 111 -6.72 -4.18 12.15
CA LEU A 111 -5.77 -5.22 11.72
C LEU A 111 -6.49 -6.37 10.98
N THR A 112 -7.60 -6.87 11.50
CA THR A 112 -8.40 -7.92 10.85
C THR A 112 -8.86 -7.48 9.46
N MET A 113 -9.29 -6.22 9.31
CA MET A 113 -9.68 -5.66 8.01
C MET A 113 -8.48 -5.56 7.06
N ARG A 114 -7.30 -5.15 7.55
CA ARG A 114 -6.07 -5.11 6.74
C ARG A 114 -5.64 -6.49 6.26
N LEU A 115 -5.68 -7.50 7.13
CA LEU A 115 -5.36 -8.88 6.75
C LEU A 115 -6.32 -9.40 5.67
N ALA A 116 -7.63 -9.11 5.79
CA ALA A 116 -8.61 -9.44 4.76
C ALA A 116 -8.34 -8.70 3.44
N ASP A 117 -7.94 -7.43 3.50
CA ASP A 117 -7.55 -6.67 2.31
C ASP A 117 -6.30 -7.24 1.63
N PHE A 118 -5.29 -7.66 2.40
CA PHE A 118 -4.09 -8.31 1.88
C PHE A 118 -4.41 -9.65 1.24
N LYS A 119 -5.28 -10.44 1.88
CA LYS A 119 -5.76 -11.70 1.29
C LYS A 119 -6.45 -11.45 -0.04
N ARG A 120 -7.37 -10.47 -0.11
CA ARG A 120 -8.02 -10.09 -1.38
C ARG A 120 -6.99 -9.66 -2.44
N MET A 121 -5.98 -8.88 -2.06
CA MET A 121 -4.92 -8.47 -2.98
C MET A 121 -4.17 -9.68 -3.56
N HIS A 122 -3.84 -10.65 -2.70
CA HIS A 122 -3.25 -11.92 -3.12
C HIS A 122 -4.21 -12.69 -4.04
N ASP A 123 -5.48 -12.85 -3.65
CA ASP A 123 -6.47 -13.61 -4.42
C ASP A 123 -6.71 -13.03 -5.82
N VAL A 124 -6.73 -11.69 -5.96
CA VAL A 124 -6.92 -11.01 -7.25
C VAL A 124 -5.70 -11.13 -8.15
N THR A 125 -4.49 -11.04 -7.58
CA THR A 125 -3.25 -10.95 -8.38
C THR A 125 -2.54 -12.29 -8.56
N GLY A 126 -2.76 -13.25 -7.65
CA GLY A 126 -1.95 -14.46 -7.48
C GLY A 126 -0.54 -14.21 -6.94
N LEU A 127 -0.18 -12.95 -6.62
CA LEU A 127 1.18 -12.57 -6.24
C LEU A 127 1.35 -12.55 -4.72
N PRO A 128 2.57 -12.82 -4.20
CA PRO A 128 2.86 -12.63 -2.78
C PRO A 128 2.77 -11.14 -2.39
N ILE A 129 2.49 -10.90 -1.11
CA ILE A 129 2.34 -9.57 -0.50
C ILE A 129 3.56 -9.26 0.36
N MET A 130 4.02 -8.01 0.36
CA MET A 130 5.05 -7.52 1.26
C MET A 130 4.61 -6.25 1.97
N ILE A 131 4.77 -6.20 3.30
CA ILE A 131 4.47 -5.00 4.08
C ILE A 131 5.69 -4.09 4.09
N THR A 132 5.66 -3.00 3.35
CA THR A 132 6.88 -2.22 3.07
C THR A 132 7.11 -1.02 3.96
N GLU A 133 6.12 -0.64 4.76
CA GLU A 133 6.24 0.27 5.90
C GLU A 133 5.22 -0.12 6.97
N PHE A 134 5.69 -0.22 8.20
CA PHE A 134 4.87 -0.14 9.40
C PHE A 134 5.77 0.35 10.53
N SER A 135 5.18 0.94 11.56
CA SER A 135 5.89 1.27 12.80
C SER A 135 4.94 1.68 13.90
N PHE A 136 5.49 1.70 15.11
CA PHE A 136 4.85 2.22 16.30
C PHE A 136 5.73 3.31 16.88
N LYS A 137 5.10 4.33 17.48
CA LYS A 137 5.76 5.44 18.17
C LYS A 137 5.22 5.55 19.59
N ALA A 138 6.03 6.01 20.53
CA ALA A 138 5.64 6.06 21.94
C ALA A 138 5.87 7.44 22.58
N MET A 139 4.94 7.82 23.46
CA MET A 139 4.91 9.15 24.09
C MET A 139 6.02 9.37 25.13
N ASP A 140 6.59 8.31 25.71
CA ASP A 140 7.71 8.36 26.65
C ASP A 140 9.09 8.53 25.98
N SER A 141 9.14 8.74 24.67
CA SER A 141 10.39 8.96 23.91
C SER A 141 11.01 10.36 24.12
N GLY A 142 10.23 11.32 24.63
CA GLY A 142 10.61 12.74 24.65
C GLY A 142 10.43 13.46 23.31
N LEU A 143 10.03 12.76 22.25
CA LEU A 143 9.68 13.37 20.97
C LEU A 143 8.20 13.82 20.96
N PRO A 144 7.85 14.87 20.18
CA PRO A 144 6.49 15.40 20.19
C PRO A 144 5.45 14.42 19.64
N ASN A 145 5.84 13.60 18.65
CA ASN A 145 4.96 12.63 18.00
C ASN A 145 3.67 13.22 17.40
N THR A 146 3.67 14.53 17.10
CA THR A 146 2.46 15.28 16.70
C THR A 146 2.10 15.10 15.23
N LYS A 147 3.04 14.68 14.39
CA LYS A 147 2.82 14.45 12.96
C LYS A 147 3.43 13.13 12.49
N GLY A 148 2.79 12.52 11.49
CA GLY A 148 3.17 11.23 10.90
C GLY A 148 2.15 10.12 11.18
N ALA A 149 2.25 9.02 10.43
CA ALA A 149 1.29 7.91 10.43
C ALA A 149 1.21 7.11 11.76
N GLY A 150 0.02 6.61 12.08
CA GLY A 150 -0.21 5.83 13.29
C GLY A 150 -0.34 6.68 14.56
N ILE A 151 -1.08 6.14 15.52
CA ILE A 151 -1.35 6.79 16.82
C ILE A 151 -0.26 6.35 17.80
N PRO A 152 0.35 7.27 18.57
CA PRO A 152 1.36 6.90 19.54
C PRO A 152 0.78 6.06 20.67
N VAL A 153 1.53 5.02 21.06
CA VAL A 153 1.28 4.25 22.28
C VAL A 153 1.90 4.96 23.48
N LYS A 154 1.61 4.50 24.70
CA LYS A 154 2.04 5.22 25.90
C LYS A 154 3.53 5.08 26.17
N THR A 155 4.07 3.87 25.97
CA THR A 155 5.44 3.53 26.40
C THR A 155 6.26 2.78 25.36
N GLN A 156 7.59 2.82 25.47
CA GLN A 156 8.50 1.99 24.65
C GLN A 156 8.24 0.48 24.84
N SER A 157 7.79 0.07 26.04
CA SER A 157 7.40 -1.32 26.31
C SER A 157 6.16 -1.71 25.50
N GLU A 158 5.14 -0.85 25.46
CA GLU A 158 3.98 -1.04 24.58
C GLU A 158 4.40 -1.04 23.10
N ARG A 159 5.30 -0.14 22.69
CA ARG A 159 5.82 -0.05 21.31
C ARG A 159 6.46 -1.37 20.86
N ALA A 160 7.28 -1.97 21.72
CA ALA A 160 7.88 -3.28 21.47
C ALA A 160 6.84 -4.41 21.43
N LYS A 161 5.84 -4.39 22.33
CA LYS A 161 4.75 -5.37 22.32
C LYS A 161 3.89 -5.27 21.05
N TYR A 162 3.64 -4.05 20.56
CA TYR A 162 2.92 -3.82 19.32
C TYR A 162 3.69 -4.35 18.10
N TYR A 163 5.01 -4.15 18.06
CA TYR A 163 5.87 -4.78 17.03
C TYR A 163 5.65 -6.30 16.98
N GLU A 164 5.74 -6.95 18.14
CA GLU A 164 5.62 -8.41 18.22
C GLU A 164 4.28 -8.92 17.70
N GLU A 165 3.18 -8.35 18.21
CA GLU A 165 1.84 -8.83 17.84
C GLU A 165 1.51 -8.54 16.37
N TYR A 166 1.95 -7.39 15.85
CA TYR A 166 1.80 -7.07 14.44
C TYR A 166 2.58 -8.05 13.55
N VAL A 167 3.86 -8.27 13.84
CA VAL A 167 4.71 -9.16 13.04
C VAL A 167 4.21 -10.61 13.09
N LYS A 168 3.81 -11.11 14.26
CA LYS A 168 3.19 -12.44 14.37
C LYS A 168 1.96 -12.55 13.49
N ALA A 169 1.07 -11.56 13.53
CA ALA A 169 -0.19 -11.60 12.78
C ALA A 169 0.02 -11.64 11.27
N ILE A 170 0.96 -10.83 10.75
CA ILE A 170 1.26 -10.82 9.31
C ILE A 170 2.05 -12.06 8.88
N MET A 171 3.01 -12.54 9.68
CA MET A 171 3.83 -13.69 9.31
C MET A 171 3.05 -15.01 9.34
N LYS A 172 1.97 -15.09 10.13
CA LYS A 172 1.01 -16.21 10.07
C LYS A 172 0.25 -16.29 8.73
N GLN A 173 0.29 -15.25 7.89
CA GLN A 173 -0.37 -15.28 6.58
C GLN A 173 0.57 -15.91 5.54
N PRO A 174 0.20 -17.02 4.88
CA PRO A 174 1.09 -17.74 3.96
C PRO A 174 1.43 -16.94 2.69
N PHE A 175 0.62 -15.94 2.35
CA PHE A 175 0.86 -15.08 1.18
C PHE A 175 1.68 -13.82 1.51
N ILE A 176 2.02 -13.56 2.78
CA ILE A 176 2.88 -12.43 3.17
C ILE A 176 4.31 -12.91 3.33
N ILE A 177 5.21 -12.43 2.47
CA ILE A 177 6.58 -12.93 2.36
C ILE A 177 7.62 -12.09 3.11
N GLY A 178 7.19 -10.99 3.75
CA GLY A 178 8.11 -10.15 4.52
C GLY A 178 7.54 -8.80 4.91
N TYR A 179 8.33 -8.10 5.72
CA TYR A 179 7.98 -6.79 6.24
C TYR A 179 9.21 -5.89 6.42
N HIS A 180 9.02 -4.58 6.28
CA HIS A 180 10.03 -3.56 6.56
C HIS A 180 9.50 -2.54 7.57
N TRP A 181 10.28 -2.34 8.64
CA TRP A 181 10.03 -1.30 9.62
C TRP A 181 10.41 0.07 9.05
N PHE A 182 9.49 1.03 9.15
CA PHE A 182 9.78 2.43 8.86
C PHE A 182 10.00 3.17 10.19
N GLN A 183 11.20 3.53 10.59
CA GLN A 183 12.44 3.64 9.82
C GLN A 183 13.62 3.44 10.79
N TYR A 184 14.85 3.57 10.29
CA TYR A 184 16.03 3.29 11.11
C TYR A 184 16.21 4.30 12.25
N PHE A 185 16.21 5.60 11.96
CA PHE A 185 16.39 6.67 12.95
C PHE A 185 15.06 7.33 13.37
N ASP A 186 15.02 7.82 14.60
CA ASP A 186 14.01 8.78 15.01
C ASP A 186 14.05 10.05 14.15
N GLN A 187 12.90 10.68 14.00
CA GLN A 187 12.82 11.96 13.29
C GLN A 187 13.29 13.11 14.18
N PRO A 188 13.74 14.23 13.59
CA PRO A 188 14.10 15.43 14.35
C PRO A 188 12.93 15.92 15.22
N TYR A 189 13.23 16.45 16.40
CA TYR A 189 12.23 17.02 17.31
C TYR A 189 11.47 18.17 16.63
N GLU A 190 12.19 19.02 15.90
CA GLU A 190 11.68 20.16 15.14
C GLU A 190 10.94 19.76 13.85
N GLY A 191 11.05 18.48 13.46
CA GLY A 191 10.45 17.93 12.27
C GLY A 191 11.39 17.81 11.07
N ARG A 192 11.07 16.87 10.18
CA ARG A 192 11.72 16.69 8.88
C ARG A 192 11.22 17.74 7.86
N PHE A 193 11.55 17.59 6.57
CA PHE A 193 11.14 18.54 5.51
C PHE A 193 9.62 18.77 5.41
N ASP A 194 8.81 17.78 5.82
CA ASP A 194 7.35 17.82 5.87
C ASP A 194 6.82 18.08 7.28
N GLY A 195 7.70 18.33 8.26
CA GLY A 195 7.36 18.55 9.65
C GLY A 195 7.07 17.30 10.47
N GLU A 196 7.26 16.08 9.94
CA GLU A 196 7.13 14.86 10.76
C GLU A 196 8.23 14.80 11.83
N ASN A 197 7.84 14.54 13.08
CA ASN A 197 8.66 14.63 14.30
C ASN A 197 8.41 13.46 15.28
N SER A 198 8.33 12.26 14.72
CA SER A 198 7.91 11.03 15.40
C SER A 198 9.05 10.10 15.83
N ASN A 199 8.79 9.36 16.91
CA ASN A 199 9.59 8.28 17.46
C ASN A 199 9.43 6.98 16.66
N TYR A 200 9.86 6.98 15.39
CA TYR A 200 9.81 5.79 14.53
C TYR A 200 11.10 4.98 14.52
N GLY A 201 12.21 5.51 15.04
CA GLY A 201 13.51 4.88 14.93
C GLY A 201 13.64 3.55 15.66
N LEU A 202 14.39 2.62 15.08
CA LEU A 202 15.04 1.55 15.87
C LEU A 202 16.12 2.12 16.79
N VAL A 203 16.70 3.26 16.39
CA VAL A 203 17.66 4.05 17.16
C VAL A 203 17.19 5.50 17.30
N THR A 204 17.67 6.20 18.33
CA THR A 204 17.47 7.64 18.49
C THR A 204 18.24 8.43 17.43
N ILE A 205 18.02 9.75 17.35
CA ILE A 205 18.80 10.64 16.47
C ILE A 205 20.32 10.66 16.79
N ARG A 206 20.71 10.16 17.97
CA ARG A 206 22.12 10.02 18.39
C ARG A 206 22.68 8.60 18.15
N ASP A 207 21.99 7.78 17.36
CA ASP A 207 22.37 6.38 17.08
C ASP A 207 22.37 5.48 18.33
N GLU A 208 21.56 5.82 19.34
CA GLU A 208 21.37 5.00 20.54
C GLU A 208 20.20 4.03 20.32
N PRO A 209 20.37 2.70 20.45
CA PRO A 209 19.27 1.76 20.25
C PRO A 209 18.13 1.93 21.24
N TRP A 210 16.89 1.85 20.73
CA TRP A 210 15.72 1.60 21.58
C TRP A 210 15.75 0.12 22.01
N GLU A 211 16.45 -0.18 23.11
CA GLU A 211 16.79 -1.55 23.52
C GLU A 211 15.56 -2.47 23.60
N MET A 212 14.47 -2.02 24.21
CA MET A 212 13.23 -2.81 24.31
C MET A 212 12.69 -3.22 22.94
N LEU A 213 12.70 -2.29 21.97
CA LEU A 213 12.22 -2.54 20.61
C LEU A 213 13.17 -3.47 19.85
N THR A 214 14.48 -3.19 19.88
CA THR A 214 15.49 -3.94 19.12
C THR A 214 15.69 -5.35 19.65
N GLN A 215 15.69 -5.56 20.97
CA GLN A 215 15.71 -6.90 21.57
C GLN A 215 14.44 -7.68 21.24
N ARG A 216 13.27 -7.03 21.27
CA ARG A 216 12.01 -7.68 20.89
C ARG A 216 12.01 -8.05 19.41
N ALA A 217 12.44 -7.15 18.54
CA ALA A 217 12.56 -7.39 17.10
C ALA A 217 13.48 -8.57 16.81
N THR A 218 14.63 -8.63 17.48
CA THR A 218 15.56 -9.77 17.39
C THR A 218 14.88 -11.10 17.74
N SER A 219 14.21 -11.15 18.89
CA SER A 219 13.51 -12.36 19.37
C SER A 219 12.41 -12.83 18.42
N VAL A 220 11.65 -11.88 17.85
CA VAL A 220 10.56 -12.18 16.92
C VAL A 220 11.09 -12.60 15.55
N ASN A 221 12.10 -11.91 15.02
CA ASN A 221 12.69 -12.21 13.71
C ASN A 221 13.31 -13.62 13.67
N LEU A 222 13.95 -14.06 14.77
CA LEU A 222 14.46 -15.43 14.91
C LEU A 222 13.38 -16.52 14.82
N LYS A 223 12.10 -16.15 14.97
CA LYS A 223 10.95 -17.06 14.90
C LYS A 223 10.07 -16.83 13.67
N ALA A 224 10.35 -15.81 12.87
CA ALA A 224 9.48 -15.37 11.79
C ALA A 224 9.25 -16.48 10.75
N GLU A 225 10.30 -17.22 10.38
CA GLU A 225 10.19 -18.35 9.45
C GLU A 225 9.34 -19.49 10.04
N THR A 226 9.57 -19.87 11.29
CA THR A 226 8.78 -20.92 11.96
C THR A 226 7.30 -20.52 12.08
N LEU A 227 7.02 -19.25 12.39
CA LEU A 227 5.66 -18.70 12.42
C LEU A 227 5.00 -18.76 11.04
N HIS A 228 5.77 -18.51 9.98
CA HIS A 228 5.29 -18.55 8.60
C HIS A 228 5.02 -19.96 8.09
N LEU A 229 5.85 -20.93 8.47
CA LEU A 229 5.69 -22.34 8.12
C LEU A 229 4.59 -23.06 8.90
N SER A 230 4.09 -22.47 9.99
CA SER A 230 3.07 -23.06 10.86
C SER A 230 1.77 -22.22 10.87
N PRO A 231 1.10 -22.02 9.73
CA PRO A 231 -0.20 -21.37 9.72
C PRO A 231 -1.20 -22.25 10.46
N GLU A 232 -1.83 -21.68 11.51
CA GLU A 232 -2.94 -22.31 12.26
C GLU A 232 -4.19 -22.51 11.39
#